data_AF-A0A9J6CZE7-F1
#
_entry.id   AF-A0A9J6CZE7-F1
#
_cell.length_a   1.000
_cell.length_b   1.000
_cell.length_c   1.000
_cell.angle_alpha   90.00
_cell.angle_beta   90.00
_cell.angle_gamma   90.00
#
_symmetry.space_group_name_H-M   'P 1'
#
loop_
_entity.id
_entity.type
_entity.pdbx_description
1 polymer ?
#
loop_
_entity_poly.entity_id
_entity_poly.type
_entity_poly.pdbx_seq_one_letter_code
_entity_poly.pdbx_strand_id
1 'polypeptide(L)'
;MPEDPPFASRGSPPTRLKEQCGREPCRFKDFAPSKFTELCEKHFHLSDFVTSTSYTDVVTGKVIEVPLKLRCLRPGTVPSILPGCPTYFSQQKSAVSEGPEEKPARMEANSLQDALQESLIAHQGKEKSNAISSFEDLMCHTNKILVGDFWSKVIV
;
A
#
# COMPACT_ATOMS: atom_id res chain seq x y z
N MET A 1 1.84 -43.43 -10.69
CA MET A 1 2.99 -42.58 -11.03
C MET A 1 2.74 -41.24 -10.37
N PRO A 2 3.31 -40.97 -9.18
CA PRO A 2 3.21 -39.64 -8.56
C PRO A 2 4.23 -38.73 -9.23
N GLU A 3 3.74 -37.71 -9.92
CA GLU A 3 4.54 -36.64 -10.51
C GLU A 3 5.04 -35.73 -9.38
N ASP A 4 6.37 -35.68 -9.18
CA ASP A 4 7.01 -34.77 -8.24
C ASP A 4 6.82 -33.30 -8.70
N PRO A 5 6.41 -32.38 -7.82
CA PRO A 5 6.26 -30.98 -8.19
C PRO A 5 7.63 -30.34 -8.49
N PRO A 6 7.69 -29.42 -9.46
CA PRO A 6 8.93 -28.86 -9.96
C PRO A 6 9.67 -28.08 -8.87
N PHE A 7 10.95 -28.40 -8.74
CA PHE A 7 11.93 -27.72 -7.89
C PHE A 7 11.71 -26.20 -7.88
N ALA A 8 11.19 -25.69 -6.77
CA ALA A 8 11.12 -24.27 -6.51
C ALA A 8 12.54 -23.68 -6.64
N SER A 9 12.61 -22.63 -7.45
CA SER A 9 13.76 -21.75 -7.69
C SER A 9 14.71 -21.69 -6.49
N ARG A 10 15.97 -22.10 -6.72
CA ARG A 10 17.08 -21.97 -5.78
C ARG A 10 17.27 -20.50 -5.41
N GLY A 11 16.58 -20.05 -4.37
CA GLY A 11 16.92 -18.82 -3.68
C GLY A 11 18.31 -18.96 -3.09
N SER A 12 19.17 -17.97 -3.35
CA SER A 12 20.48 -17.86 -2.70
C SER A 12 20.35 -18.06 -1.19
N PRO A 13 21.31 -18.74 -0.53
CA PRO A 13 21.21 -19.03 0.89
C PRO A 13 21.03 -17.73 1.69
N PRO A 14 20.13 -17.70 2.68
CA PRO A 14 19.92 -16.52 3.50
C PRO A 14 21.23 -16.17 4.21
N THR A 15 21.66 -14.92 4.08
CA THR A 15 22.80 -14.36 4.81
C THR A 15 22.54 -14.56 6.30
N ARG A 16 23.29 -15.49 6.90
CA ARG A 16 23.16 -15.91 8.29
C ARG A 16 23.64 -14.77 9.18
N LEU A 17 22.73 -14.13 9.92
CA LEU A 17 23.08 -13.19 10.98
C LEU A 17 23.39 -13.98 12.26
N LYS A 18 24.34 -13.49 13.07
CA LYS A 18 24.56 -14.01 14.42
C LYS A 18 23.62 -13.33 15.42
N GLU A 19 22.99 -14.13 16.26
CA GLU A 19 22.05 -13.69 17.31
C GLU A 19 22.72 -12.84 18.41
N GLN A 20 24.06 -12.80 18.50
CA GLN A 20 24.79 -12.00 19.50
C GLN A 20 26.15 -11.50 18.99
N CYS A 21 26.32 -10.16 18.92
CA CYS A 21 27.65 -9.52 18.92
C CYS A 21 28.20 -9.68 20.35
N GLY A 22 29.25 -10.49 20.51
CA GLY A 22 29.85 -10.75 21.83
C GLY A 22 30.35 -9.47 22.47
N ARG A 23 29.75 -9.08 23.60
CA ARG A 23 30.11 -8.12 24.68
C ARG A 23 30.92 -6.83 24.42
N GLU A 24 31.46 -6.56 23.24
CA GLU A 24 32.07 -5.29 22.88
C GLU A 24 31.14 -4.48 21.94
N PRO A 25 31.08 -3.14 22.08
CA PRO A 25 30.36 -2.31 21.13
C PRO A 25 30.92 -2.57 19.74
N CYS A 26 30.10 -3.00 18.79
CA CYS A 26 30.54 -3.35 17.43
C CYS A 26 31.03 -2.04 16.76
N ARG A 27 32.33 -1.72 16.89
CA ARG A 27 32.90 -0.43 16.44
C ARG A 27 33.03 -0.44 14.91
N PHE A 28 32.36 0.49 14.24
CA PHE A 28 32.43 0.68 12.79
C PHE A 28 33.58 1.61 12.38
N LYS A 29 34.66 1.70 13.17
CA LYS A 29 35.86 2.43 12.73
C LYS A 29 36.63 1.52 11.78
N ASP A 30 36.82 1.96 10.55
CA ASP A 30 37.61 1.32 9.49
C ASP A 30 37.05 -0.03 8.96
N PHE A 31 35.72 -0.21 9.01
CA PHE A 31 35.08 -1.43 8.53
C PHE A 31 35.03 -1.48 6.98
N ALA A 32 35.78 -2.41 6.39
CA ALA A 32 35.69 -2.76 4.98
C ALA A 32 34.80 -4.01 4.82
N PRO A 33 33.58 -3.90 4.25
CA PRO A 33 32.70 -5.05 4.07
C PRO A 33 33.34 -6.08 3.14
N SER A 34 33.38 -7.33 3.58
CA SER A 34 33.87 -8.48 2.83
C SER A 34 32.78 -9.54 2.77
N LYS A 35 32.90 -10.52 1.87
CA LYS A 35 31.90 -11.60 1.71
C LYS A 35 31.68 -12.43 2.99
N PHE A 36 32.62 -12.35 3.93
CA PHE A 36 32.60 -13.07 5.20
C PHE A 36 32.26 -12.19 6.40
N THR A 37 31.93 -10.91 6.17
CA THR A 37 31.54 -10.04 7.28
C THR A 37 30.14 -10.38 7.73
N GLU A 38 30.02 -10.87 8.95
CA GLU A 38 28.74 -11.08 9.62
C GLU A 38 28.41 -9.85 10.48
N LEU A 39 27.17 -9.37 10.37
CA LEU A 39 26.64 -8.30 11.21
C LEU A 39 25.62 -8.87 12.20
N CYS A 40 25.45 -8.21 13.34
CA CYS A 40 24.39 -8.54 14.28
C CYS A 40 23.08 -7.82 13.92
N GLU A 41 21.95 -8.33 14.41
CA GLU A 41 20.62 -7.79 14.12
C GLU A 41 20.45 -6.32 14.55
N LYS A 42 21.23 -5.85 15.53
CA LYS A 42 21.15 -4.49 16.07
C LYS A 42 21.53 -3.39 15.07
N HIS A 43 22.19 -3.75 13.98
CA HIS A 43 22.56 -2.82 12.91
C HIS A 43 21.43 -2.58 11.91
N PHE A 44 20.33 -3.33 12.01
CA PHE A 44 19.20 -3.30 11.10
C PHE A 44 17.94 -2.88 11.84
N HIS A 45 17.00 -2.26 11.12
CA HIS A 45 15.70 -1.95 11.69
C HIS A 45 14.80 -3.19 11.59
N LEU A 46 13.86 -3.36 12.54
CA LEU A 46 12.94 -4.51 12.55
C LEU A 46 12.12 -4.63 11.25
N SER A 47 11.85 -3.51 10.57
CA SER A 47 11.14 -3.47 9.29
C SER A 47 11.93 -4.06 8.12
N ASP A 48 13.25 -4.19 8.25
CA ASP A 48 14.09 -4.74 7.20
C ASP A 48 14.17 -6.28 7.25
N PHE A 49 13.58 -6.89 8.29
CA PHE A 49 13.43 -8.32 8.40
C PHE A 49 12.14 -8.80 7.73
N VAL A 50 12.24 -9.91 7.02
CA VAL A 50 11.15 -10.71 6.48
C VAL A 50 10.77 -11.73 7.54
N THR A 51 9.51 -11.65 7.98
CA THR A 51 8.92 -12.55 8.99
C THR A 51 7.91 -13.52 8.40
N SER A 52 7.42 -13.28 7.19
CA SER A 52 6.46 -14.13 6.49
C SER A 52 6.84 -14.31 5.03
N THR A 53 6.49 -15.46 4.48
CA THR A 53 6.55 -15.76 3.04
C THR A 53 5.14 -16.02 2.54
N SER A 54 4.77 -15.37 1.45
CA SER A 54 3.52 -15.63 0.76
C SER A 54 3.73 -16.65 -0.37
N TYR A 55 2.79 -17.57 -0.50
CA TYR A 55 2.67 -18.48 -1.63
C TYR A 55 1.29 -18.31 -2.24
N THR A 56 1.23 -18.11 -3.56
CA THR A 56 -0.03 -18.00 -4.29
C THR A 56 -0.35 -19.33 -4.93
N ASP A 57 -1.45 -19.95 -4.53
CA ASP A 57 -1.94 -21.16 -5.18
C ASP A 57 -2.56 -20.80 -6.54
N VAL A 58 -1.95 -21.30 -7.61
CA VAL A 58 -2.33 -21.03 -9.01
C VAL A 58 -3.73 -21.53 -9.34
N VAL A 59 -4.23 -22.54 -8.63
CA VAL A 59 -5.52 -23.18 -8.94
C VAL A 59 -6.67 -22.45 -8.25
N THR A 60 -6.49 -22.07 -6.98
CA THR A 60 -7.55 -21.43 -6.18
C THR A 60 -7.43 -19.90 -6.14
N GLY A 61 -6.33 -19.33 -6.62
CA GLY A 61 -6.03 -17.90 -6.56
C GLY A 61 -5.82 -17.38 -5.13
N LYS A 62 -5.75 -18.27 -4.13
CA LYS A 62 -5.61 -17.89 -2.73
C LYS A 62 -4.14 -17.64 -2.40
N VAL A 63 -3.89 -16.53 -1.70
CA VAL A 63 -2.58 -16.23 -1.13
C VAL A 63 -2.52 -16.83 0.27
N ILE A 64 -1.57 -17.73 0.48
CA ILE A 64 -1.27 -18.34 1.78
C ILE A 64 -0.03 -17.65 2.33
N GLU A 65 -0.17 -16.97 3.45
CA GLU A 65 0.95 -16.39 4.18
C GLU A 65 1.40 -17.34 5.29
N VAL A 66 2.69 -17.69 5.29
CA VAL A 66 3.30 -18.57 6.29
C VAL A 66 4.37 -17.80 7.05
N PRO A 67 4.36 -17.80 8.40
CA PRO A 67 5.41 -17.18 9.18
C PRO A 67 6.72 -18.00 9.08
N LEU A 68 7.83 -17.30 8.93
CA LEU A 68 9.17 -17.89 8.91
C LEU A 68 9.64 -18.21 10.34
N LYS A 69 10.24 -19.39 10.52
CA LYS A 69 10.85 -19.79 11.82
C LYS A 69 12.06 -18.93 12.18
N LEU A 70 12.79 -18.44 11.18
CA LEU A 70 13.96 -17.57 11.34
C LEU A 70 13.68 -16.25 10.63
N ARG A 71 14.07 -15.15 11.26
CA ARG A 71 14.00 -13.83 10.64
C ARG A 71 15.12 -13.72 9.61
N CYS A 72 14.77 -13.36 8.38
CA CYS A 72 15.74 -13.14 7.32
C CYS A 72 15.77 -11.66 6.96
N LEU A 73 16.91 -11.10 6.58
CA LEU A 73 16.94 -9.76 6.00
C LEU A 73 16.31 -9.77 4.61
N ARG A 74 15.63 -8.68 4.24
CA ARG A 74 15.25 -8.46 2.85
C ARG A 74 16.50 -8.43 1.96
N PRO A 75 16.43 -8.97 0.73
CA PRO A 75 17.52 -8.85 -0.23
C PRO A 75 17.90 -7.39 -0.46
N GLY A 76 19.20 -7.09 -0.42
CA GLY A 76 19.72 -5.73 -0.65
C GLY A 76 19.62 -4.77 0.54
N THR A 77 19.16 -5.23 1.71
CA THR A 77 19.17 -4.41 2.92
C THR A 77 20.60 -4.06 3.35
N VAL A 78 20.84 -2.78 3.60
CA VAL A 78 22.09 -2.25 4.17
C VAL A 78 21.88 -1.93 5.66
N PRO A 79 22.93 -2.03 6.50
CA PRO A 79 22.85 -1.64 7.90
C PRO A 79 22.60 -0.13 8.02
N SER A 80 21.57 0.25 8.76
CA SER A 80 21.19 1.65 8.99
C SER A 80 21.67 2.19 10.34
N ILE A 81 21.95 1.30 11.30
CA ILE A 81 22.38 1.69 12.65
C ILE A 81 23.88 1.42 12.78
N LEU A 82 24.68 2.46 12.54
CA LEU A 82 26.14 2.42 12.58
C LEU A 82 26.65 3.20 13.82
N PRO A 83 27.14 2.51 14.87
CA PRO A 83 27.62 3.18 16.07
C PRO A 83 28.88 4.01 15.78
N GLY A 84 28.83 5.30 16.08
CA GLY A 84 29.91 6.26 15.82
C GLY A 84 29.84 6.96 14.46
N CYS A 85 28.80 6.71 13.66
CA CYS A 85 28.53 7.45 12.43
C CYS A 85 27.67 8.69 12.72
N PRO A 86 27.87 9.83 12.02
CA PRO A 86 27.01 10.99 12.16
C PRO A 86 25.53 10.67 11.90
N THR A 87 24.64 11.32 12.65
CA THR A 87 23.19 11.05 12.65
C THR A 87 22.53 11.14 11.26
N TYR A 88 23.13 11.89 10.33
CA TYR A 88 22.64 12.01 8.95
C TYR A 88 22.90 10.76 8.09
N PHE A 89 23.85 9.90 8.45
CA PHE A 89 24.07 8.60 7.80
C PHE A 89 23.22 7.49 8.40
N SER A 90 22.82 7.63 9.67
CA SER A 90 21.97 6.66 10.37
C SER A 90 20.48 7.01 10.26
N GLN A 91 20.07 7.74 9.22
CA GLN A 91 18.69 8.17 9.10
C GLN A 91 17.78 6.93 9.10
N GLN A 92 16.90 6.88 10.11
CA GLN A 92 15.67 6.11 10.00
C GLN A 92 15.03 6.51 8.67
N LYS A 93 14.43 5.55 7.95
CA LYS A 93 13.61 5.83 6.76
C LYS A 93 12.53 6.85 7.16
N SER A 94 12.89 8.13 7.13
CA SER A 94 11.96 9.23 7.23
C SER A 94 11.06 9.07 6.02
N ALA A 95 9.76 9.25 6.25
CA ALA A 95 8.70 9.05 5.28
C ALA A 95 9.23 9.37 3.89
N VAL A 96 9.25 8.32 3.03
CA VAL A 96 9.70 8.38 1.64
C VAL A 96 9.37 9.75 1.10
N SER A 97 10.40 10.56 0.85
CA SER A 97 10.17 11.86 0.24
C SER A 97 9.54 11.54 -1.10
N GLU A 98 8.24 11.79 -1.20
CA GLU A 98 7.45 11.49 -2.39
C GLU A 98 8.23 11.97 -3.61
N GLY A 99 8.42 11.05 -4.54
CA GLY A 99 9.10 11.38 -5.79
C GLY A 99 8.43 12.59 -6.45
N PRO A 100 9.14 13.33 -7.31
CA PRO A 100 8.56 14.49 -8.01
C PRO A 100 7.23 14.18 -8.72
N GLU A 101 7.03 12.92 -9.12
CA GLU A 101 5.86 12.39 -9.82
C GLU A 101 4.75 11.85 -8.88
N GLU A 102 5.07 11.56 -7.62
CA GLU A 102 4.15 10.94 -6.67
C GLU A 102 3.18 11.97 -6.05
N LYS A 103 3.64 13.22 -5.91
CA LYS A 103 2.82 14.36 -5.51
C LYS A 103 1.69 14.69 -6.49
N PRO A 104 1.93 14.84 -7.82
CA PRO A 104 0.86 15.10 -8.77
C PRO A 104 -0.11 13.92 -8.87
N ALA A 105 0.38 12.67 -8.84
CA ALA A 105 -0.49 11.50 -8.87
C ALA A 105 -1.46 11.45 -7.67
N ARG A 106 -0.99 11.78 -6.45
CA ARG A 106 -1.88 11.87 -5.28
C ARG A 106 -2.91 13.00 -5.42
N MET A 107 -2.50 14.16 -5.95
CA MET A 107 -3.41 15.28 -6.12
C MET A 107 -4.51 14.98 -7.15
N GLU A 108 -4.14 14.32 -8.26
CA GLU A 108 -5.10 13.87 -9.27
C GLU A 108 -6.05 12.81 -8.70
N ALA A 109 -5.53 11.81 -7.97
CA ALA A 109 -6.35 10.79 -7.33
C ALA A 109 -7.37 11.40 -6.35
N ASN A 110 -6.94 12.37 -5.53
CA ASN A 110 -7.84 13.08 -4.62
C ASN A 110 -8.89 13.87 -5.39
N SER A 111 -8.49 14.60 -6.44
CA SER A 111 -9.42 15.38 -7.26
C SER A 111 -10.48 14.50 -7.94
N LEU A 112 -10.09 13.31 -8.40
CA LEU A 112 -11.02 12.34 -8.98
C LEU A 112 -11.99 11.80 -7.92
N GLN A 113 -11.49 11.50 -6.72
CA GLN A 113 -12.31 11.01 -5.61
C GLN A 113 -13.36 12.06 -5.18
N ASP A 114 -12.96 13.32 -5.09
CA ASP A 114 -13.86 14.43 -4.75
C ASP A 114 -14.96 14.58 -5.80
N ALA A 115 -14.61 14.56 -7.09
CA ALA A 115 -15.57 14.65 -8.20
C ALA A 115 -16.58 13.49 -8.20
N LEU A 116 -16.13 12.26 -7.89
CA LEU A 116 -17.01 11.11 -7.77
C LEU A 116 -17.98 11.27 -6.59
N GLN A 117 -17.50 11.75 -5.45
CA GLN A 117 -18.32 11.98 -4.27
C GLN A 117 -19.39 13.05 -4.54
N GLU A 118 -19.00 14.17 -5.15
CA GLU A 118 -19.94 15.24 -5.54
C GLU A 118 -21.00 14.72 -6.51
N SER A 119 -20.58 13.92 -7.50
CA SER A 119 -21.49 13.30 -8.46
C SER A 119 -22.51 12.39 -7.77
N LEU A 120 -22.07 11.56 -6.81
CA LEU A 120 -22.98 10.68 -6.05
C LEU A 120 -24.00 11.48 -5.23
N ILE A 121 -23.55 12.56 -4.56
CA ILE A 121 -24.43 13.42 -3.78
C ILE A 121 -25.46 14.11 -4.68
N ALA A 122 -25.00 14.68 -5.80
CA ALA A 122 -25.86 15.34 -6.77
C ALA A 122 -26.86 14.37 -7.41
N HIS A 123 -26.43 13.15 -7.72
CA HIS A 123 -27.30 12.09 -8.25
C HIS A 123 -28.38 11.71 -7.24
N GLN A 124 -27.98 11.42 -5.99
CA GLN A 124 -28.93 11.07 -4.95
C GLN A 124 -29.92 12.21 -4.65
N GLY A 125 -29.45 13.45 -4.70
CA GLY A 125 -30.31 14.64 -4.58
C GLY A 125 -31.33 14.72 -5.70
N LYS A 126 -30.90 14.48 -6.95
CA LYS A 126 -31.80 14.44 -8.12
C LYS A 126 -32.81 13.30 -8.01
N GLU A 127 -32.39 12.10 -7.64
CA GLU A 127 -33.28 10.95 -7.47
C GLU A 127 -34.36 11.21 -6.43
N LYS A 128 -33.99 11.75 -5.27
CA LYS A 128 -34.95 12.14 -4.23
C LYS A 128 -35.88 13.25 -4.71
N SER A 129 -35.33 14.24 -5.43
CA SER A 129 -36.15 15.32 -5.96
C SER A 129 -37.09 14.86 -7.05
N ASN A 130 -36.73 13.87 -7.87
CA ASN A 130 -37.53 13.35 -8.98
C ASN A 130 -38.44 12.19 -8.58
N ALA A 131 -38.34 11.69 -7.34
CA ALA A 131 -39.20 10.65 -6.83
C ALA A 131 -40.62 11.18 -6.66
N ILE A 132 -41.58 10.54 -7.33
CA ILE A 132 -43.01 10.88 -7.26
C ILE A 132 -43.71 9.66 -6.68
N SER A 133 -44.31 9.80 -5.49
CA SER A 133 -45.00 8.71 -4.79
C SER A 133 -46.52 8.89 -4.75
N SER A 134 -47.02 10.08 -5.08
CA SER A 134 -48.44 10.38 -5.13
C SER A 134 -48.82 11.24 -6.34
N PHE A 135 -50.12 11.27 -6.65
CA PHE A 135 -50.66 12.16 -7.69
C PHE A 135 -50.49 13.64 -7.32
N GLU A 136 -50.55 13.98 -6.02
CA GLU A 136 -50.33 15.35 -5.55
C GLU A 136 -48.87 15.81 -5.78
N ASP A 137 -47.91 14.92 -5.57
CA ASP A 137 -46.48 15.19 -5.88
C ASP A 137 -46.28 15.41 -7.39
N LEU A 138 -46.95 14.62 -8.23
CA LEU A 138 -46.91 14.77 -9.68
C LEU A 138 -47.43 16.15 -10.11
N MET A 139 -48.55 16.59 -9.54
CA MET A 139 -49.14 17.90 -9.81
C MET A 139 -48.22 19.04 -9.33
N CYS A 140 -47.61 18.90 -8.16
CA CYS A 140 -46.67 19.88 -7.62
C CYS A 140 -45.44 20.03 -8.53
N HIS A 141 -44.89 18.91 -9.00
CA HIS A 141 -43.73 18.91 -9.92
C HIS A 141 -44.04 19.49 -11.28
N THR A 142 -45.12 19.04 -11.92
CA THR A 142 -45.54 19.52 -13.23
C THR A 142 -45.84 21.02 -13.22
N ASN A 143 -46.40 21.55 -12.12
CA ASN A 143 -46.63 22.99 -11.97
C ASN A 143 -45.33 23.80 -11.88
N LYS A 144 -44.28 23.26 -11.24
CA LYS A 144 -42.95 23.92 -11.13
C LYS A 144 -42.16 23.98 -12.44
N ILE A 145 -42.46 23.11 -13.40
CA ILE A 145 -41.77 23.11 -14.70
C ILE A 145 -42.15 24.39 -15.45
N LEU A 146 -41.20 25.26 -15.77
CA LEU A 146 -41.47 26.37 -16.68
C LEU A 146 -41.46 25.84 -18.12
N VAL A 147 -42.58 26.02 -18.80
CA VAL A 147 -42.76 25.55 -20.18
C VAL A 147 -42.83 26.79 -21.05
N GLY A 148 -42.04 26.83 -22.13
CA GLY A 148 -42.02 27.98 -23.03
C GLY A 148 -43.35 28.16 -23.75
N ASP A 149 -43.60 29.38 -24.24
CA ASP A 149 -44.91 29.85 -24.76
C ASP A 149 -45.53 28.97 -25.86
N PHE A 150 -44.71 28.14 -26.52
CA PHE A 150 -45.15 27.20 -27.55
C PHE A 150 -45.82 25.92 -27.00
N TRP A 151 -45.51 25.53 -25.76
CA TRP A 151 -45.90 24.24 -25.19
C TRP A 151 -46.95 24.43 -24.09
N SER A 152 -47.94 23.54 -24.05
CA SER A 152 -49.00 23.53 -23.03
C SER A 152 -48.89 22.28 -22.16
N LYS A 153 -49.07 22.44 -20.85
CA LYS A 153 -49.13 21.31 -19.91
C LYS A 153 -50.55 20.74 -19.91
N VAL A 154 -50.70 19.49 -20.31
CA VAL A 154 -51.97 18.77 -20.24
C VAL A 154 -51.79 17.58 -19.31
N ILE A 155 -52.58 17.52 -18.25
CA ILE A 155 -52.62 16.42 -17.28
C ILE A 155 -54.06 15.88 -17.34
N VAL A 156 -54.24 14.67 -17.90
CA VAL A 156 -55.55 14.01 -18.10
C VAL A 156 -55.69 12.88 -17.09
#